data_AF-A0A935SNP0-F1
#
_entry.id   AF-A0A935SNP0-F1
#
_cell.length_a   1.000
_cell.length_b   1.000
_cell.length_c   1.000
_cell.angle_alpha   90.00
_cell.angle_beta   90.00
_cell.angle_gamma   90.00
#
_symmetry.space_group_name_H-M   'P 1'
#
loop_
_entity.id
_entity.type
_entity.pdbx_description
1 polymer ?
#
loop_
_entity_poly.entity_id
_entity_poly.type
_entity_poly.pdbx_seq_one_letter_code
_entity_poly.pdbx_strand_id
1 'polypeptide(L)'
;MKLITIVIALFFKIPYSSAQSNFNSSTIADSLKKNANAVYRLDEGVIEIKSPGSYTFKNHQVITILNTAGLSHLIQSFNVSKFHNLENVQVKIYDSSGAEIKKYKKKDFTSQVYTDESTLLSDDKILYLQAFSPSIPCTIEIESEQRITSFIELPDWVIKAPHISVEKTKLTVQTQEEFDIRYNVKI
;
A
#
# COMPACT_ATOMS: atom_id res chain seq x y z
N MET A 1 -54.53 -7.38 -40.83
CA MET A 1 -54.28 -7.29 -39.38
C MET A 1 -52.77 -7.31 -39.16
N LYS A 2 -52.16 -6.19 -38.74
CA LYS A 2 -50.71 -6.11 -38.49
C LYS A 2 -50.43 -6.63 -37.07
N LEU A 3 -49.73 -7.75 -36.94
CA LEU A 3 -49.23 -8.23 -35.64
C LEU A 3 -48.06 -7.35 -35.21
N ILE A 4 -48.21 -6.66 -34.08
CA ILE A 4 -47.14 -5.92 -33.41
C ILE A 4 -46.45 -6.90 -32.46
N THR A 5 -45.20 -7.25 -32.76
CA THR A 5 -44.37 -8.08 -31.88
C THR A 5 -43.70 -7.15 -30.87
N ILE A 6 -44.10 -7.26 -29.59
CA ILE A 6 -43.49 -6.51 -28.49
C ILE A 6 -42.28 -7.30 -28.00
N VAL A 7 -41.08 -6.77 -28.22
CA VAL A 7 -39.83 -7.32 -27.68
C VAL A 7 -39.61 -6.74 -26.30
N ILE A 8 -39.81 -7.55 -25.26
CA ILE A 8 -39.51 -7.20 -23.87
C ILE A 8 -38.01 -7.41 -23.65
N ALA A 9 -37.25 -6.32 -23.54
CA ALA A 9 -35.84 -6.35 -23.18
C ALA A 9 -35.70 -6.54 -21.66
N LEU A 10 -35.40 -7.78 -21.23
CA LEU A 10 -35.00 -8.06 -19.85
C LEU A 10 -33.57 -7.53 -19.62
N PHE A 11 -33.44 -6.38 -18.96
CA PHE A 11 -32.15 -5.89 -18.45
C PHE A 11 -31.75 -6.72 -17.22
N PHE A 12 -31.04 -7.83 -17.44
CA PHE A 12 -30.31 -8.53 -16.38
C PHE A 12 -29.21 -7.60 -15.86
N LYS A 13 -29.38 -7.07 -14.63
CA LYS A 13 -28.30 -6.40 -13.92
C LYS A 13 -27.29 -7.47 -13.51
N ILE A 14 -26.17 -7.54 -14.22
CA ILE A 14 -25.02 -8.37 -13.83
C ILE A 14 -24.48 -7.77 -12.52
N PRO A 15 -24.48 -8.49 -11.39
CA PRO A 15 -23.80 -8.00 -10.21
C PRO A 15 -22.30 -7.96 -10.53
N TYR A 16 -21.73 -6.76 -10.50
CA TYR A 16 -20.28 -6.59 -10.44
C TYR A 16 -19.82 -7.17 -9.10
N SER A 17 -19.45 -8.45 -9.10
CA SER A 17 -18.70 -9.02 -8.00
C SER A 17 -17.32 -8.36 -8.05
N SER A 18 -17.12 -7.33 -7.23
CA SER A 18 -15.78 -6.92 -6.83
C SER A 18 -15.13 -8.16 -6.24
N ALA A 19 -14.12 -8.70 -6.89
CA ALA A 19 -13.34 -9.80 -6.34
C ALA A 19 -12.82 -9.36 -4.98
N GLN A 20 -13.46 -9.82 -3.90
CA GLN A 20 -12.97 -9.58 -2.56
C GLN A 20 -11.70 -10.41 -2.44
N SER A 21 -10.55 -9.74 -2.45
CA SER A 21 -9.26 -10.37 -2.23
C SER A 21 -9.36 -11.22 -0.96
N ASN A 22 -9.21 -12.53 -1.11
CA ASN A 22 -9.35 -13.46 0.00
C ASN A 22 -8.09 -13.37 0.88
N PHE A 23 -8.12 -12.47 1.86
CA PHE A 23 -7.03 -12.25 2.81
C PHE A 23 -7.05 -13.24 3.99
N ASN A 24 -7.77 -14.36 3.87
CA ASN A 24 -7.74 -15.41 4.87
C ASN A 24 -6.31 -15.93 5.05
N SER A 25 -5.83 -15.89 6.28
CA SER A 25 -4.47 -16.28 6.65
C SER A 25 -4.14 -17.75 6.39
N SER A 26 -5.14 -18.63 6.39
CA SER A 26 -4.96 -20.06 6.11
C SER A 26 -4.55 -20.36 4.67
N THR A 27 -4.83 -19.43 3.74
CA THR A 27 -4.50 -19.57 2.31
C THR A 27 -3.02 -19.34 1.99
N ILE A 28 -2.25 -18.80 2.94
CA ILE A 28 -0.80 -18.61 2.81
C ILE A 28 -0.13 -19.99 2.82
N ALA A 29 0.79 -20.24 1.88
CA ALA A 29 1.52 -21.50 1.81
C ALA A 29 2.41 -21.70 3.05
N ASP A 30 2.50 -22.94 3.56
CA ASP A 30 3.26 -23.23 4.78
C ASP A 30 4.76 -22.95 4.65
N SER A 31 5.30 -23.04 3.44
CA SER A 31 6.69 -22.64 3.13
C SER A 31 6.96 -21.17 3.46
N LEU A 32 5.98 -20.29 3.28
CA LEU A 32 6.08 -18.84 3.53
C LEU A 32 5.82 -18.48 4.99
N LYS A 33 5.19 -19.37 5.76
CA LYS A 33 5.01 -19.20 7.21
C LYS A 33 6.25 -19.63 7.99
N LYS A 34 7.05 -20.55 7.44
CA LYS A 34 8.22 -21.12 8.11
C LYS A 34 9.24 -20.02 8.42
N ASN A 35 9.51 -19.81 9.71
CA ASN A 35 10.43 -18.79 10.23
C ASN A 35 10.05 -17.34 9.88
N ALA A 36 8.81 -17.08 9.49
CA ALA A 36 8.31 -15.76 9.17
C ALA A 36 7.44 -15.20 10.32
N ASN A 37 7.64 -13.93 10.65
CA ASN A 37 6.80 -13.15 11.56
C ASN A 37 5.70 -12.40 10.81
N ALA A 38 5.94 -12.12 9.53
CA ALA A 38 4.97 -11.53 8.61
C ALA A 38 5.20 -12.04 7.18
N VAL A 39 4.13 -12.08 6.40
CA VAL A 39 4.17 -12.44 4.98
C VAL A 39 3.63 -11.27 4.18
N TYR A 40 4.46 -10.73 3.29
CA TYR A 40 4.07 -9.76 2.28
C TYR A 40 3.37 -10.51 1.16
N ARG A 41 2.04 -10.56 1.23
CA ARG A 41 1.18 -11.20 0.24
C ARG A 41 1.18 -10.43 -1.09
N LEU A 42 1.29 -9.11 -0.97
CA LEU A 42 1.51 -8.19 -2.07
C LEU A 42 2.42 -7.07 -1.60
N ASP A 43 3.36 -6.72 -2.46
CA ASP A 43 4.18 -5.53 -2.39
C ASP A 43 4.26 -4.93 -3.79
N GLU A 44 3.39 -3.97 -4.11
CA GLU A 44 3.34 -3.33 -5.43
C GLU A 44 3.65 -1.84 -5.37
N GLY A 45 4.59 -1.42 -6.19
CA GLY A 45 5.03 -0.03 -6.34
C GLY A 45 4.83 0.45 -7.77
N VAL A 46 4.32 1.66 -7.91
CA VAL A 46 4.22 2.36 -9.20
C VAL A 46 4.88 3.72 -9.08
N ILE A 47 5.95 3.94 -9.83
CA ILE A 47 6.65 5.22 -9.95
C ILE A 47 6.21 5.86 -11.25
N GLU A 48 5.54 7.01 -11.17
CA GLU A 48 5.10 7.81 -12.32
C GLU A 48 5.95 9.08 -12.40
N ILE A 49 6.91 9.10 -13.31
CA ILE A 49 7.83 10.23 -13.55
C ILE A 49 7.11 11.26 -14.42
N LYS A 50 6.82 12.43 -13.84
CA LYS A 50 6.12 13.53 -14.55
C LYS A 50 7.11 14.52 -15.19
N SER A 51 8.27 14.69 -14.57
CA SER A 51 9.34 15.56 -15.05
C SER A 51 10.66 15.16 -14.37
N PRO A 52 11.83 15.67 -14.80
CA PRO A 52 13.12 15.37 -14.17
C PRO A 52 13.18 15.73 -12.67
N GLY A 53 12.31 16.62 -12.20
CA GLY A 53 12.27 17.08 -10.82
C GLY A 53 11.10 16.54 -9.99
N SER A 54 10.24 15.68 -10.54
CA SER A 54 9.05 15.22 -9.83
C SER A 54 8.51 13.87 -10.30
N TYR A 55 8.15 13.03 -9.33
CA TYR A 55 7.45 11.78 -9.56
C TYR A 55 6.34 11.56 -8.53
N THR A 56 5.37 10.73 -8.88
CA THR A 56 4.36 10.20 -7.98
C THR A 56 4.67 8.73 -7.70
N PHE A 57 4.69 8.35 -6.42
CA PHE A 57 4.88 6.98 -5.98
C PHE A 57 3.58 6.46 -5.36
N LYS A 58 3.03 5.43 -5.98
CA LYS A 58 1.86 4.69 -5.47
C LYS A 58 2.35 3.37 -4.90
N ASN A 59 1.95 3.09 -3.68
CA ASN A 59 2.31 1.87 -2.97
C ASN A 59 1.03 1.12 -2.59
N HIS A 60 0.98 -0.18 -2.89
CA HIS A 60 -0.07 -1.10 -2.46
C HIS A 60 0.57 -2.34 -1.83
N GLN A 61 0.42 -2.44 -0.51
CA GLN A 61 0.97 -3.55 0.27
C GLN A 61 -0.15 -4.30 0.97
N VAL A 62 -0.04 -5.63 0.99
CA VAL A 62 -0.90 -6.52 1.78
C VAL A 62 0.01 -7.42 2.60
N ILE A 63 -0.03 -7.26 3.92
CA ILE A 63 0.90 -7.92 4.84
C ILE A 63 0.09 -8.68 5.88
N THR A 64 0.26 -10.00 5.93
CA THR A 64 -0.29 -10.82 7.01
C THR A 64 0.74 -10.98 8.12
N ILE A 65 0.41 -10.49 9.31
CA ILE A 65 1.19 -10.63 10.53
C ILE A 65 0.86 -11.97 11.16
N LEU A 66 1.86 -12.83 11.34
CA LEU A 66 1.68 -14.22 11.80
C LEU A 66 1.80 -14.37 13.31
N ASN A 67 2.58 -13.51 13.96
CA ASN A 67 2.83 -13.56 15.41
C ASN A 67 3.15 -12.17 15.99
N THR A 68 3.33 -12.08 17.30
CA THR A 68 3.59 -10.83 18.02
C THR A 68 4.89 -10.12 17.60
N ALA A 69 5.89 -10.86 17.11
CA ALA A 69 7.14 -10.26 16.62
C ALA A 69 6.97 -9.51 15.29
N GLY A 70 5.85 -9.71 14.58
CA GLY A 70 5.50 -8.97 13.36
C GLY A 70 4.68 -7.70 13.60
N LEU A 71 4.35 -7.35 14.85
CA LEU A 71 3.45 -6.23 15.17
C LEU A 71 3.96 -4.84 14.74
N SER A 72 5.26 -4.68 14.49
CA SER A 72 5.83 -3.44 13.97
C SER A 72 5.19 -3.01 12.63
N HIS A 73 4.68 -3.95 11.83
CA HIS A 73 3.98 -3.64 10.58
C HIS A 73 2.64 -2.92 10.80
N LEU A 74 2.07 -2.90 12.02
CA LEU A 74 0.88 -2.10 12.34
C LEU A 74 1.20 -0.60 12.52
N ILE A 75 2.48 -0.24 12.57
CA ILE A 75 2.93 1.14 12.69
C ILE A 75 3.23 1.66 11.28
N GLN A 76 2.57 2.74 10.89
CA GLN A 76 2.72 3.38 9.59
C GLN A 76 3.16 4.82 9.78
N SER A 77 4.25 5.21 9.12
CA SER A 77 4.82 6.54 9.22
C SER A 77 5.17 7.09 7.83
N PHE A 78 4.77 8.32 7.55
CA PHE A 78 5.06 9.01 6.30
C PHE A 78 5.71 10.36 6.58
N ASN A 79 6.88 10.59 5.99
CA ASN A 79 7.52 11.90 5.99
C ASN A 79 6.76 12.85 5.06
N VAL A 80 6.46 14.04 5.56
CA VAL A 80 5.80 15.12 4.81
C VAL A 80 6.62 16.39 4.96
N SER A 81 6.91 17.03 3.84
CA SER A 81 7.65 18.29 3.77
C SER A 81 7.25 19.05 2.51
N LYS A 82 7.91 20.17 2.23
CA LYS A 82 7.77 20.88 0.94
C LYS A 82 8.15 20.02 -0.28
N PHE A 83 8.95 18.96 -0.08
CA PHE A 83 9.40 18.06 -1.15
C PHE A 83 8.68 16.71 -1.15
N HIS A 84 8.03 16.32 -0.04
CA HIS A 84 7.29 15.08 0.10
C HIS A 84 5.84 15.38 0.48
N ASN A 85 4.92 15.20 -0.45
CA ASN A 85 3.49 15.39 -0.20
C ASN A 85 2.78 14.03 -0.22
N LEU A 86 2.27 13.59 0.93
CA LEU A 86 1.37 12.43 1.00
C LEU A 86 -0.01 12.84 0.49
N GLU A 87 -0.34 12.57 -0.77
CA GLU A 87 -1.62 12.97 -1.38
C GLU A 87 -2.78 12.19 -0.73
N ASN A 88 -2.63 10.87 -0.67
CA ASN A 88 -3.62 9.96 -0.10
C ASN A 88 -2.96 8.81 0.66
N VAL A 89 -3.64 8.32 1.68
CA VAL A 89 -3.30 7.06 2.35
C VAL A 89 -4.56 6.41 2.92
N GLN A 90 -4.63 5.10 2.75
CA GLN A 90 -5.66 4.23 3.31
C GLN A 90 -4.99 3.01 3.93
N VAL A 91 -5.38 2.68 5.15
CA VAL A 91 -4.94 1.48 5.85
C VAL A 91 -6.17 0.69 6.27
N LYS A 92 -6.25 -0.58 5.91
CA LYS A 92 -7.32 -1.49 6.33
C LYS A 92 -6.73 -2.64 7.13
N ILE A 93 -7.43 -3.04 8.17
CA ILE A 93 -7.09 -4.18 9.02
C ILE A 93 -8.14 -5.26 8.84
N TYR A 94 -7.69 -6.48 8.63
CA TYR A 94 -8.50 -7.66 8.45
C TYR A 94 -8.19 -8.71 9.52
N ASP A 95 -9.19 -9.47 9.92
CA ASP A 95 -9.02 -10.62 10.81
C ASP A 95 -8.40 -11.83 10.08
N SER A 96 -8.19 -12.92 10.83
CA SER A 96 -7.60 -14.16 10.30
C SER A 96 -8.43 -14.81 9.19
N SER A 97 -9.75 -14.53 9.14
CA SER A 97 -10.68 -15.02 8.11
C SER A 97 -10.67 -14.16 6.84
N GLY A 98 -10.09 -12.96 6.91
CA GLY A 98 -10.06 -11.98 5.82
C GLY A 98 -11.20 -10.97 5.86
N ALA A 99 -11.95 -10.88 6.97
CA ALA A 99 -13.00 -9.87 7.15
C ALA A 99 -12.39 -8.54 7.61
N GLU A 100 -12.81 -7.43 7.00
CA GLU A 100 -12.35 -6.08 7.37
C GLU A 100 -12.88 -5.72 8.76
N ILE A 101 -11.97 -5.40 9.69
CA ILE A 101 -12.27 -4.99 11.06
C ILE A 101 -12.25 -3.46 11.18
N LYS A 102 -11.29 -2.82 10.52
CA LYS A 102 -11.04 -1.39 10.68
C LYS A 102 -10.43 -0.78 9.44
N LYS A 103 -10.76 0.49 9.22
CA LYS A 103 -10.24 1.31 8.14
C LYS A 103 -9.82 2.67 8.67
N TYR A 104 -8.65 3.10 8.24
CA TYR A 104 -8.04 4.39 8.51
C TYR A 104 -7.77 5.11 7.19
N LYS A 105 -7.91 6.42 7.21
CA LYS A 105 -7.59 7.33 6.11
C LYS A 105 -6.56 8.34 6.59
N LYS A 106 -5.98 9.11 5.67
CA LYS A 106 -5.02 10.18 5.97
C LYS A 106 -5.36 11.06 7.18
N LYS A 107 -6.65 11.42 7.36
CA LYS A 107 -7.12 12.25 8.49
C LYS A 107 -6.98 11.60 9.88
N ASP A 108 -6.84 10.28 9.93
CA ASP A 108 -6.72 9.51 11.16
C ASP A 108 -5.25 9.38 11.61
N PHE A 109 -4.30 9.91 10.82
CA PHE A 109 -2.89 9.96 11.18
C PHE A 109 -2.61 11.18 12.05
N THR A 110 -1.83 10.97 13.11
CA THR A 110 -1.34 12.04 13.97
C THR A 110 -0.14 12.71 13.33
N SER A 111 -0.18 14.05 13.17
CA SER A 111 0.98 14.81 12.71
C SER A 111 1.87 15.19 13.88
N GLN A 112 3.14 14.78 13.84
CA GLN A 112 4.18 15.24 14.75
C GLN A 112 5.16 16.12 13.97
N VAL A 113 5.47 17.30 14.52
CA VAL A 113 6.50 18.18 13.94
C VAL A 113 7.86 17.61 14.32
N TYR A 114 8.75 17.48 13.35
CA TYR A 114 10.13 17.08 13.60
C TYR A 114 10.93 18.34 13.98
N THR A 115 10.93 18.71 15.27
CA THR A 115 11.83 19.75 15.80
C THR A 115 13.00 19.09 16.51
N ASP A 116 14.17 19.13 15.88
CA ASP A 116 15.44 18.96 16.60
C ASP A 116 15.77 20.28 17.31
N GLU A 117 16.42 20.26 18.49
CA GLU A 117 16.68 21.47 19.30
C GLU A 117 17.51 22.54 18.57
N SER A 118 18.14 22.16 17.45
CA SER A 118 18.97 23.00 16.58
C SER A 118 18.23 23.58 15.37
N THR A 119 17.00 23.12 15.06
CA THR A 119 16.31 23.45 13.80
C THR A 119 15.23 24.51 14.04
N LEU A 120 15.57 25.79 13.80
CA LEU A 120 14.71 26.92 14.15
C LEU A 120 13.43 27.08 13.29
N LEU A 121 13.30 26.46 12.12
CA LEU A 121 12.10 26.52 11.27
C LEU A 121 12.10 25.34 10.27
N SER A 122 11.53 24.19 10.62
CA SER A 122 11.26 23.10 9.66
C SER A 122 9.74 22.91 9.47
N ASP A 123 9.31 22.85 8.21
CA ASP A 123 7.94 22.43 7.84
C ASP A 123 7.79 20.90 7.81
N ASP A 124 8.84 20.18 8.21
CA ASP A 124 8.94 18.74 8.15
C ASP A 124 8.10 18.11 9.26
N LYS A 125 7.22 17.19 8.84
CA LYS A 125 6.26 16.51 9.70
C LYS A 125 6.31 15.02 9.42
N ILE A 126 6.08 14.24 10.47
CA ILE A 126 5.81 12.81 10.35
C ILE A 126 4.31 12.61 10.58
N LEU A 127 3.63 12.01 9.61
CA LEU A 127 2.28 11.49 9.79
C LEU A 127 2.39 10.06 10.30
N TYR A 128 1.89 9.83 11.51
CA TYR A 128 2.02 8.57 12.22
C TYR A 128 0.64 7.93 12.48
N LEU A 129 0.53 6.63 12.23
CA LEU A 129 -0.62 5.81 12.59
C LEU A 129 -0.14 4.53 13.27
N GLN A 130 -0.74 4.21 14.42
CA GLN A 130 -0.65 2.90 15.03
C GLN A 130 -2.00 2.20 14.88
N ALA A 131 -2.07 1.26 13.94
CA ALA A 131 -3.29 0.50 13.71
C ALA A 131 -3.52 -0.53 14.82
N PHE A 132 -4.79 -0.82 15.10
CA PHE A 132 -5.18 -1.82 16.09
C PHE A 132 -5.72 -3.08 15.40
N SER A 133 -5.27 -4.24 15.88
CA SER A 133 -5.88 -5.54 15.57
C SER A 133 -6.17 -6.29 16.88
N PRO A 134 -7.38 -6.84 17.05
CA PRO A 134 -7.77 -7.58 18.27
C PRO A 134 -7.14 -8.98 18.36
N SER A 135 -6.63 -9.53 17.26
CA SER A 135 -6.10 -10.88 17.21
C SER A 135 -4.99 -11.04 16.17
N ILE A 136 -4.23 -12.13 16.29
CA ILE A 136 -3.18 -12.55 15.36
C ILE A 136 -3.48 -14.02 14.98
N PRO A 137 -3.34 -14.43 13.71
CA PRO A 137 -2.91 -13.62 12.58
C PRO A 137 -3.93 -12.57 12.15
N CYS A 138 -3.42 -11.46 11.64
CA CYS A 138 -4.22 -10.39 11.04
C CYS A 138 -3.53 -9.86 9.79
N THR A 139 -4.28 -9.19 8.92
CA THR A 139 -3.73 -8.63 7.68
C THR A 139 -3.89 -7.12 7.68
N ILE A 140 -2.81 -6.40 7.34
CA ILE A 140 -2.83 -4.97 7.07
C ILE A 140 -2.69 -4.74 5.57
N GLU A 141 -3.62 -4.00 4.99
CA GLU A 141 -3.54 -3.49 3.62
C GLU A 141 -3.26 -1.99 3.65
N ILE A 142 -2.25 -1.54 2.92
CA ILE A 142 -1.83 -0.14 2.82
C ILE A 142 -1.90 0.27 1.36
N GLU A 143 -2.64 1.34 1.08
CA GLU A 143 -2.68 2.00 -0.23
C GLU A 143 -2.30 3.46 -0.02
N SER A 144 -1.18 3.91 -0.59
CA SER A 144 -0.70 5.29 -0.44
C SER A 144 -0.24 5.89 -1.76
N GLU A 145 -0.42 7.20 -1.89
CA GLU A 145 0.09 8.00 -3.01
C GLU A 145 0.89 9.17 -2.47
N GLN A 146 2.18 9.21 -2.79
CA GLN A 146 3.09 10.29 -2.43
C GLN A 146 3.59 11.00 -3.68
N ARG A 147 3.54 12.33 -3.68
CA ARG A 147 4.23 13.16 -4.67
C ARG A 147 5.57 13.59 -4.10
N ILE A 148 6.63 13.36 -4.85
CA ILE A 148 7.99 13.74 -4.50
C ILE A 148 8.48 14.75 -5.52
N THR A 149 9.10 15.83 -5.02
CA THR A 149 9.82 16.82 -5.80
C THR A 149 11.29 16.74 -5.43
N SER A 150 12.11 16.13 -6.29
CA SER A 150 13.53 15.84 -6.04
C SER A 150 14.32 15.84 -7.34
N PHE A 151 15.61 16.16 -7.26
CA PHE A 151 16.53 16.25 -8.41
C PHE A 151 17.15 14.89 -8.78
N ILE A 152 16.33 13.85 -8.96
CA ILE A 152 16.69 12.56 -9.59
C ILE A 152 17.32 11.52 -8.64
N GLU A 153 16.69 11.27 -7.49
CA GLU A 153 16.83 9.98 -6.81
C GLU A 153 15.45 9.30 -6.74
N LEU A 154 15.31 8.18 -7.46
CA LEU A 154 14.16 7.30 -7.34
C LEU A 154 14.31 6.45 -6.07
N PRO A 155 13.20 6.08 -5.40
CA PRO A 155 13.30 5.37 -4.14
C PRO A 155 13.85 3.96 -4.35
N ASP A 156 14.65 3.51 -3.39
CA ASP A 156 14.96 2.09 -3.25
C ASP A 156 13.66 1.29 -3.06
N TRP A 157 13.45 0.26 -3.87
CA TRP A 157 12.36 -0.70 -3.68
C TRP A 157 12.90 -1.96 -3.01
N VAL A 158 12.90 -1.97 -1.68
CA VAL A 158 13.41 -3.09 -0.88
C VAL A 158 12.52 -3.30 0.33
N ILE A 159 12.06 -4.53 0.53
CA ILE A 159 11.40 -4.92 1.78
C ILE A 159 12.48 -5.20 2.83
N LYS A 160 12.74 -4.21 3.70
CA LYS A 160 13.74 -4.30 4.76
C LYS A 160 13.09 -4.74 6.08
N ALA A 161 12.86 -6.04 6.23
CA ALA A 161 12.39 -6.62 7.49
C ALA A 161 13.04 -8.00 7.74
N PRO A 162 13.48 -8.31 8.97
CA PRO A 162 13.97 -9.63 9.30
C PRO A 162 12.81 -10.63 9.42
N HIS A 163 13.07 -11.91 9.13
CA HIS A 163 12.08 -12.98 9.33
C HIS A 163 10.76 -12.71 8.61
N ILE A 164 10.82 -12.38 7.32
CA ILE A 164 9.64 -12.24 6.47
C ILE A 164 9.66 -13.23 5.31
N SER A 165 8.52 -13.39 4.66
CA SER A 165 8.41 -14.00 3.35
C SER A 165 7.58 -13.12 2.43
N VAL A 166 7.78 -13.28 1.12
CA VAL A 166 7.13 -12.47 0.09
C VAL A 166 6.45 -13.42 -0.91
N GLU A 167 5.13 -13.28 -1.07
CA GLU A 167 4.37 -14.04 -2.08
C GLU A 167 4.51 -13.39 -3.46
N LYS A 168 4.37 -12.07 -3.51
CA LYS A 168 4.38 -11.31 -4.77
C LYS A 168 4.93 -9.92 -4.52
N THR A 169 5.91 -9.54 -5.33
CA THR A 169 6.41 -8.17 -5.42
C THR A 169 6.39 -7.71 -6.88
N LYS A 170 6.12 -6.43 -7.11
CA LYS A 170 6.10 -5.84 -8.44
C LYS A 170 6.40 -4.34 -8.36
N LEU A 171 7.42 -3.91 -9.11
CA LEU A 171 7.71 -2.50 -9.33
C LEU A 171 7.39 -2.14 -10.79
N THR A 172 6.63 -1.08 -10.98
CA THR A 172 6.35 -0.51 -12.31
C THR A 172 6.90 0.92 -12.35
N VAL A 173 7.71 1.23 -13.35
CA VAL A 173 8.19 2.59 -13.60
C VAL A 173 7.58 3.08 -14.90
N GLN A 174 6.90 4.22 -14.84
CA GLN A 174 6.24 4.88 -15.95
C GLN A 174 6.87 6.25 -16.17
N THR A 175 7.17 6.57 -17.42
CA THR A 175 7.82 7.82 -17.80
C THR A 175 7.37 8.23 -19.20
N GLN A 176 7.62 9.48 -19.56
CA GLN A 176 7.47 9.94 -20.95
C GLN A 176 8.61 9.37 -21.81
N GLU A 177 8.36 9.13 -23.11
CA GLU A 177 9.32 8.51 -24.05
C GLU A 177 10.69 9.22 -24.11
N GLU A 178 10.71 10.53 -23.79
CA GLU A 178 11.91 11.37 -23.83
C GLU A 178 12.91 11.08 -22.70
N PHE A 179 12.52 10.36 -21.64
CA PHE A 179 13.36 10.09 -20.49
C PHE A 179 13.91 8.64 -20.52
N ASP A 180 15.23 8.50 -20.55
CA ASP A 180 15.92 7.21 -20.41
C ASP A 180 15.89 6.71 -18.96
N ILE A 181 15.57 5.43 -18.74
CA ILE A 181 15.56 4.79 -17.41
C ILE A 181 16.63 3.72 -17.36
N ARG A 182 17.54 3.86 -16.39
CA ARG A 182 18.50 2.81 -16.05
C ARG A 182 17.99 2.06 -14.82
N TYR A 183 17.98 0.72 -14.91
CA TYR A 183 17.56 -0.13 -13.81
C TYR A 183 18.53 -1.30 -13.61
N ASN A 184 18.61 -1.80 -12.38
CA ASN A 184 19.36 -2.99 -12.03
C ASN A 184 18.52 -3.81 -11.04
N VAL A 185 18.24 -5.06 -11.38
CA VAL A 185 17.46 -5.97 -10.53
C VAL A 185 18.42 -6.94 -9.85
N LYS A 186 18.43 -6.92 -8.51
CA LYS A 186 19.13 -7.90 -7.69
C LYS A 186 18.08 -8.79 -7.03
N ILE A 187 18.14 -10.10 -7.30
CA ILE A 187 17.26 -11.13 -6.74
C ILE A 187 18.04 -11.90 -5.68
#